data_AF-A0A0D2K061-F1
#
_entry.id   AF-A0A0D2K061-F1
#
_cell.length_a   1.000
_cell.length_b   1.000
_cell.length_c   1.000
_cell.angle_alpha   90.00
_cell.angle_beta   90.00
_cell.angle_gamma   90.00
#
_symmetry.space_group_name_H-M   'P 1'
#
loop_
_entity.id
_entity.type
_entity.pdbx_description
1 polymer ?
#
loop_
_entity_poly.entity_id
_entity_poly.type
_entity_poly.pdbx_seq_one_letter_code
_entity_poly.pdbx_strand_id
1 'polypeptide(L)'
;MRHGKRPTRNTGPWSSHRVLNASSPIITADIHSFLVTAVSSWTAEADSYTETEKRSIIDSLPPRYRTYELDAEGRLKCPLSVEFVLDDPYIKAAVHKFKRDVSEGCYEKTWQNQARKAMQERRDGKFDPYLQEQTEQTFGDPSSSDGQDETAADKNIEPEVDSSDGDWAERNSGSARGSKKNKGVPQT
;
A
#
# COMPACT_ATOMS: atom_id res chain seq x y z
N MET A 1 46.57 22.91 -21.20
CA MET A 1 45.83 22.20 -20.13
C MET A 1 44.49 21.76 -20.72
N ARG A 2 44.28 20.46 -20.97
CA ARG A 2 43.02 19.96 -21.53
C ARG A 2 42.03 19.76 -20.38
N HIS A 3 40.96 20.55 -20.32
CA HIS A 3 39.87 20.29 -19.39
C HIS A 3 39.24 18.94 -19.72
N GLY A 4 39.33 17.99 -18.79
CA GLY A 4 38.58 16.74 -18.87
C GLY A 4 37.09 17.05 -18.97
N LYS A 5 36.42 16.48 -19.97
CA LYS A 5 34.97 16.61 -20.13
C LYS A 5 34.30 16.07 -18.86
N ARG A 6 33.54 16.91 -18.16
CA ARG A 6 32.69 16.48 -17.04
C ARG A 6 31.76 15.36 -17.54
N PRO A 7 31.58 14.27 -16.77
CA PRO A 7 30.65 13.22 -17.15
C PRO A 7 29.25 13.83 -17.35
N THR A 8 28.65 13.57 -18.50
CA THR A 8 27.29 14.01 -18.81
C THR A 8 26.36 13.35 -17.80
N ARG A 9 25.67 14.14 -16.97
CA ARG A 9 24.63 13.60 -16.09
C ARG A 9 23.60 12.90 -16.97
N ASN A 10 23.32 11.64 -16.71
CA ASN A 10 22.28 10.84 -17.38
C ASN A 10 20.93 11.51 -17.13
N THR A 11 20.57 12.48 -17.99
CA THR A 11 19.36 13.31 -17.90
C THR A 11 18.35 12.91 -18.98
N GLY A 12 18.59 11.77 -19.64
CA GLY A 12 17.71 11.21 -20.63
C GLY A 12 16.33 10.85 -20.06
N PRO A 13 15.34 10.60 -20.94
CA PRO A 13 13.99 10.23 -20.54
C PRO A 13 13.95 8.94 -19.69
N TRP A 14 14.92 8.05 -19.88
CA TRP A 14 15.10 6.81 -19.11
C TRP A 14 15.96 6.96 -17.84
N SER A 15 16.31 8.19 -17.46
CA SER A 15 17.03 8.42 -16.20
C SER A 15 16.15 8.08 -15.00
N SER A 16 16.73 7.55 -13.93
CA SER A 16 16.02 7.20 -12.69
C SER A 16 15.14 8.35 -12.16
N HIS A 17 15.55 9.60 -12.34
CA HIS A 17 14.76 10.76 -11.93
C HIS A 17 13.52 11.02 -12.80
N ARG A 18 13.52 10.61 -14.07
CA ARG A 18 12.47 10.95 -15.04
C ARG A 18 11.60 9.76 -15.43
N VAL A 19 12.09 8.54 -15.25
CA VAL A 19 11.43 7.33 -15.73
C VAL A 19 10.06 7.08 -15.10
N LEU A 20 9.80 7.62 -13.90
CA LEU A 20 8.52 7.51 -13.20
C LEU A 20 7.64 8.77 -13.27
N ASN A 21 8.02 9.75 -14.08
CA ASN A 21 7.19 10.94 -14.28
C ASN A 21 6.07 10.66 -15.29
N ALA A 22 4.98 11.43 -15.24
CA ALA A 22 3.87 11.29 -16.19
C ALA A 22 4.26 11.55 -17.65
N SER A 23 5.40 12.22 -17.90
CA SER A 23 5.96 12.45 -19.25
C SER A 23 6.93 11.36 -19.73
N SER A 24 7.12 10.30 -18.95
CA SER A 24 8.08 9.24 -19.25
C SER A 24 7.62 8.36 -20.43
N PRO A 25 8.54 7.89 -21.28
CA PRO A 25 8.23 6.92 -22.33
C PRO A 25 7.83 5.54 -21.79
N ILE A 26 7.94 5.29 -20.47
CA ILE A 26 7.56 4.00 -19.87
C ILE A 26 6.05 3.68 -20.06
N ILE A 27 5.22 4.71 -20.24
CA ILE A 27 3.77 4.56 -20.42
C ILE A 27 3.47 3.85 -21.76
N THR A 28 4.21 4.23 -22.81
CA THR A 28 4.04 3.67 -24.16
C THR A 28 4.87 2.40 -24.39
N ALA A 29 5.93 2.19 -23.61
CA ALA A 29 6.79 1.01 -23.72
C ALA A 29 6.04 -0.29 -23.35
N ASP A 30 6.39 -1.39 -24.00
CA ASP A 30 5.87 -2.70 -23.63
C ASP A 30 6.67 -3.29 -22.46
N ILE A 31 6.18 -2.99 -21.25
CA ILE A 31 6.80 -3.44 -19.99
C ILE A 31 6.65 -4.96 -19.83
N HIS A 32 5.58 -5.56 -20.36
CA HIS A 32 5.34 -7.00 -20.17
C HIS A 32 6.37 -7.82 -20.95
N SER A 33 6.57 -7.52 -22.24
CA SER A 33 7.62 -8.20 -23.02
C SER A 33 9.03 -7.89 -22.50
N PHE A 34 9.25 -6.68 -21.95
CA PHE A 34 10.51 -6.36 -21.27
C PHE A 34 10.77 -7.27 -20.06
N LEU A 35 9.76 -7.50 -19.20
CA LEU A 35 9.90 -8.39 -18.03
C LEU A 35 10.18 -9.85 -18.45
N VAL A 36 9.50 -10.32 -19.49
CA VAL A 36 9.75 -11.66 -20.07
C VAL A 36 11.19 -11.77 -20.56
N THR A 37 11.66 -10.76 -21.28
CA THR A 37 13.04 -10.67 -21.77
C THR A 37 14.02 -10.70 -20.61
N ALA A 38 13.79 -9.88 -19.58
CA ALA A 38 14.65 -9.78 -18.40
C ALA A 38 14.81 -11.12 -17.64
N VAL A 39 13.72 -11.91 -17.53
CA VAL A 39 13.77 -13.25 -16.93
C VAL A 39 14.47 -14.25 -17.86
N SER A 40 14.20 -14.20 -19.16
CA SER A 40 14.84 -15.09 -20.14
C SER A 40 16.35 -14.86 -20.27
N SER A 41 16.81 -13.62 -20.15
CA SER A 41 18.22 -13.24 -20.26
C SER A 41 18.92 -13.17 -18.90
N TRP A 42 18.34 -13.75 -17.85
CA TRP A 42 18.85 -13.63 -16.48
C TRP A 42 20.29 -14.17 -16.32
N THR A 43 20.62 -15.27 -16.99
CA THR A 43 21.95 -15.91 -16.94
C THR A 43 22.79 -15.69 -18.20
N ALA A 44 22.22 -15.10 -19.25
CA ALA A 44 22.93 -14.85 -20.52
C ALA A 44 24.03 -13.79 -20.33
N GLU A 45 25.26 -14.16 -20.67
CA GLU A 45 26.46 -13.36 -20.44
C GLU A 45 26.62 -12.22 -21.44
N ALA A 46 26.52 -10.98 -20.93
CA ALA A 46 27.47 -9.88 -21.15
C ALA A 46 26.97 -8.59 -20.48
N ASP A 47 25.64 -8.37 -20.45
CA ASP A 47 25.06 -7.06 -20.10
C ASP A 47 23.76 -7.10 -19.27
N SER A 48 23.32 -8.26 -18.76
CA SER A 48 21.98 -8.33 -18.13
C SER A 48 21.94 -7.77 -16.71
N TYR A 49 22.59 -8.43 -15.75
CA TYR A 49 22.58 -8.02 -14.33
C TYR A 49 23.82 -8.51 -13.58
N THR A 50 24.39 -7.64 -12.74
CA THR A 50 25.41 -8.01 -11.75
C THR A 50 24.80 -8.88 -10.65
N GLU A 51 25.61 -9.65 -9.93
CA GLU A 51 25.12 -10.53 -8.86
C GLU A 51 24.43 -9.74 -7.72
N THR A 52 24.93 -8.54 -7.42
CA THR A 52 24.31 -7.64 -6.44
C THR A 52 22.95 -7.14 -6.90
N GLU A 53 22.79 -6.83 -8.19
CA GLU A 53 21.49 -6.43 -8.76
C GLU A 53 20.51 -7.60 -8.77
N LYS A 54 20.95 -8.79 -9.16
CA LYS A 54 20.13 -10.02 -9.11
C LYS A 54 19.59 -10.26 -7.71
N ARG A 55 20.46 -10.14 -6.69
CA ARG A 55 20.04 -10.26 -5.29
C ARG A 55 19.04 -9.18 -4.89
N SER A 56 19.29 -7.92 -5.25
CA SER A 56 18.36 -6.82 -4.98
C SER A 56 17.00 -7.02 -5.66
N ILE A 57 16.97 -7.58 -6.86
CA ILE A 57 15.73 -7.89 -7.57
C ILE A 57 14.98 -9.01 -6.85
N ILE A 58 15.66 -10.09 -6.44
CA ILE A 58 15.06 -11.17 -5.66
C ILE A 58 14.48 -10.62 -4.34
N ASP A 59 15.21 -9.75 -3.65
CA ASP A 59 14.76 -9.12 -2.41
C ASP A 59 13.49 -8.26 -2.59
N SER A 60 13.28 -7.70 -3.79
CA SER A 60 12.09 -6.92 -4.12
C SER A 60 10.84 -7.78 -4.32
N LEU A 61 11.00 -9.07 -4.59
CA LEU A 61 9.87 -9.97 -4.80
C LEU A 61 9.12 -10.25 -3.49
N PRO A 62 7.82 -10.61 -3.57
CA PRO A 62 7.07 -11.10 -2.41
C PRO A 62 7.80 -12.24 -1.69
N PRO A 63 7.72 -12.36 -0.35
CA PRO A 63 8.45 -13.36 0.42
C PRO A 63 8.31 -14.80 -0.09
N ARG A 64 7.16 -15.15 -0.67
CA ARG A 64 6.89 -16.48 -1.25
C ARG A 64 7.78 -16.84 -2.44
N TYR A 65 8.38 -15.85 -3.10
CA TYR A 65 9.22 -16.01 -4.29
C TYR A 65 10.69 -15.67 -4.05
N ARG A 66 11.08 -15.40 -2.80
CA ARG A 66 12.47 -15.10 -2.45
C ARG A 66 13.28 -16.38 -2.30
N THR A 67 13.66 -16.96 -3.42
CA THR A 67 14.49 -18.16 -3.47
C THR A 67 15.86 -17.82 -4.04
N TYR A 68 16.92 -18.18 -3.30
CA TYR A 68 18.30 -17.99 -3.74
C TYR A 68 18.86 -19.36 -4.16
N GLU A 69 18.60 -19.74 -5.41
CA GLU A 69 19.21 -20.91 -6.04
C GLU A 69 20.43 -20.49 -6.84
N LEU A 70 21.49 -21.30 -6.78
CA LEU A 70 22.68 -21.13 -7.62
C LEU A 70 22.64 -22.14 -8.76
N ASP A 71 23.03 -21.72 -9.94
CA ASP A 71 23.19 -22.58 -11.12
C ASP A 71 24.49 -23.40 -11.04
N ALA A 72 24.69 -24.31 -12.00
CA ALA A 72 25.90 -25.14 -12.09
C ALA A 72 27.19 -24.31 -12.19
N GLU A 73 27.10 -23.10 -12.73
CA GLU A 73 28.17 -22.11 -12.87
C GLU A 73 28.30 -21.18 -11.65
N GLY A 74 27.56 -21.45 -10.56
CA GLY A 74 27.60 -20.68 -9.31
C GLY A 74 26.88 -19.33 -9.38
N ARG A 75 26.01 -19.12 -10.38
CA ARG A 75 25.28 -17.85 -10.58
C ARG A 75 23.90 -17.90 -9.95
N LEU A 76 23.43 -16.80 -9.38
CA LEU A 76 22.04 -16.69 -8.91
C LEU A 76 21.06 -16.92 -10.06
N LYS A 77 20.22 -17.93 -9.91
CA LYS A 77 19.11 -18.27 -10.81
C LYS A 77 17.90 -17.38 -10.54
N CYS A 78 17.11 -17.08 -11.57
CA CYS A 78 15.86 -16.34 -11.39
C CYS A 78 14.85 -17.24 -10.66
N PRO A 79 14.22 -16.78 -9.57
CA PRO A 79 13.19 -17.56 -8.87
C PRO A 79 11.87 -17.64 -9.64
N LEU A 80 11.71 -16.83 -10.70
CA LEU A 80 10.52 -16.80 -11.55
C LEU A 80 10.80 -17.53 -12.87
N SER A 81 9.82 -18.30 -13.34
CA SER A 81 9.87 -18.88 -14.68
C SER A 81 9.35 -17.89 -15.73
N VAL A 82 9.77 -18.09 -16.98
CA VAL A 82 9.30 -17.27 -18.11
C VAL A 82 7.79 -17.44 -18.31
N GLU A 83 7.29 -18.68 -18.24
CA GLU A 83 5.85 -19.01 -18.33
C GLU A 83 5.03 -18.29 -17.27
N PHE A 84 5.54 -18.20 -16.05
CA PHE A 84 4.87 -17.49 -14.96
C PHE A 84 4.70 -16.00 -15.30
N VAL A 85 5.73 -15.33 -15.83
CA VAL A 85 5.62 -13.91 -16.22
C VAL A 85 4.71 -13.73 -17.44
N LEU A 86 4.72 -14.67 -18.38
CA LEU A 86 3.90 -14.63 -19.60
C LEU A 86 2.41 -14.75 -19.32
N ASP A 87 2.02 -15.70 -18.48
CA ASP A 87 0.61 -16.09 -18.34
C ASP A 87 -0.07 -15.55 -17.08
N ASP A 88 0.67 -15.10 -16.08
CA ASP A 88 0.08 -14.64 -14.83
C ASP A 88 -0.83 -13.40 -15.04
N PRO A 89 -2.13 -13.49 -14.70
CA PRO A 89 -3.08 -12.40 -14.87
C PRO A 89 -2.82 -11.23 -13.93
N TYR A 90 -2.26 -11.47 -12.74
CA TYR A 90 -1.88 -10.43 -11.79
C TYR A 90 -0.71 -9.61 -12.30
N ILE A 91 0.28 -10.22 -12.99
CA ILE A 91 1.38 -9.48 -13.60
C ILE A 91 0.86 -8.56 -14.70
N LYS A 92 0.00 -9.06 -15.59
CA LYS A 92 -0.62 -8.25 -16.65
C LYS A 92 -1.42 -7.08 -16.08
N ALA A 93 -2.27 -7.36 -15.09
CA ALA A 93 -3.05 -6.34 -14.40
C ALA A 93 -2.16 -5.32 -13.67
N ALA A 94 -1.08 -5.77 -13.03
CA ALA A 94 -0.13 -4.91 -12.33
C ALA A 94 0.61 -3.98 -13.30
N VAL A 95 1.00 -4.46 -14.49
CA VAL A 95 1.61 -3.61 -15.53
C VAL A 95 0.65 -2.52 -15.98
N HIS A 96 -0.62 -2.86 -16.23
CA HIS A 96 -1.64 -1.89 -16.62
C HIS A 96 -1.89 -0.85 -15.53
N LYS A 97 -2.03 -1.31 -14.29
CA LYS A 97 -2.16 -0.44 -13.11
C LYS A 97 -0.96 0.48 -12.98
N PHE A 98 0.26 -0.06 -13.08
CA PHE A 98 1.49 0.72 -12.99
C PHE A 98 1.55 1.83 -14.03
N LYS A 99 1.24 1.53 -15.30
CA LYS A 99 1.20 2.55 -16.37
C LYS A 99 0.18 3.66 -16.08
N ARG A 100 -1.00 3.29 -15.60
CA ARG A 100 -2.02 4.26 -15.20
C ARG A 100 -1.52 5.14 -14.05
N ASP A 101 -1.00 4.53 -12.99
CA ASP A 101 -0.50 5.24 -11.81
C ASP A 101 0.67 6.20 -12.19
N VAL A 102 1.52 5.82 -13.15
CA VAL A 102 2.56 6.72 -13.72
C VAL A 102 1.92 7.87 -14.50
N SER A 103 0.92 7.60 -15.34
CA SER A 103 0.23 8.64 -16.12
C SER A 103 -0.54 9.65 -15.25
N GLU A 104 -1.06 9.20 -14.11
CA GLU A 104 -1.74 10.04 -13.11
C GLU A 104 -0.75 10.82 -12.23
N GLY A 105 0.57 10.58 -12.37
CA GLY A 105 1.60 11.26 -11.60
C GLY A 105 1.71 10.77 -10.14
N CYS A 106 1.19 9.58 -9.82
CA CYS A 106 1.24 9.03 -8.45
C CYS A 106 2.68 8.80 -7.94
N TYR A 107 3.64 8.67 -8.85
CA TYR A 107 5.06 8.52 -8.52
C TYR A 107 5.82 9.85 -8.47
N GLU A 108 5.17 10.98 -8.74
CA GLU A 108 5.80 12.28 -8.61
C GLU A 108 5.99 12.66 -7.13
N LYS A 109 7.11 13.34 -6.83
CA LYS A 109 7.47 13.72 -5.46
C LYS A 109 6.39 14.58 -4.78
N THR A 110 5.75 15.45 -5.54
CA THR A 110 4.64 16.31 -5.08
C THR A 110 3.48 15.46 -4.60
N TRP A 111 3.03 14.51 -5.42
CA TRP A 111 1.96 13.58 -5.07
C TRP A 111 2.32 12.71 -3.87
N GLN A 112 3.52 12.12 -3.85
CA GLN A 112 3.97 11.28 -2.75
C GLN A 112 4.05 12.04 -1.41
N ASN A 113 4.45 13.32 -1.46
CA ASN A 113 4.49 14.17 -0.28
C ASN A 113 3.08 14.49 0.23
N GLN A 114 2.14 14.78 -0.67
CA GLN A 114 0.74 14.99 -0.33
C GLN A 114 0.13 13.71 0.28
N ALA A 115 0.35 12.54 -0.33
CA ALA A 115 -0.13 11.26 0.18
C ALA A 115 0.42 10.95 1.59
N ARG A 116 1.72 11.19 1.82
CA ARG A 116 2.33 11.02 3.14
C ARG A 116 1.75 11.97 4.17
N LYS A 117 1.53 13.24 3.79
CA LYS A 117 0.91 14.24 4.65
C LYS A 117 -0.53 13.84 5.00
N ALA A 118 -1.32 13.41 4.02
CA ALA A 118 -2.69 12.95 4.24
C ALA A 118 -2.75 11.72 5.17
N MET A 119 -1.85 10.75 5.01
CA MET A 119 -1.77 9.61 5.94
C MET A 119 -1.41 10.06 7.37
N GLN A 120 -0.49 11.02 7.50
CA GLN A 120 -0.11 11.59 8.78
C GLN A 120 -1.29 12.31 9.44
N GLU A 121 -2.03 13.12 8.69
CA GLU A 121 -3.19 13.86 9.20
C GLU A 121 -4.34 12.93 9.62
N ARG A 122 -4.54 11.82 8.89
CA ARG A 122 -5.48 10.75 9.30
C ARG A 122 -5.04 10.08 10.59
N ARG A 123 -3.75 9.76 10.73
CA ARG A 123 -3.19 9.20 11.97
C ARG A 123 -3.34 10.15 13.15
N ASP A 124 -3.18 11.45 12.90
CA ASP A 124 -3.27 12.49 13.92
C ASP A 124 -4.71 12.90 14.24
N GLY A 125 -5.72 12.19 13.69
CA GLY A 125 -7.14 12.45 13.94
C GLY A 125 -7.64 13.78 13.38
N LYS A 126 -6.86 14.49 12.55
CA LYS A 126 -7.28 15.79 11.99
C LYS A 126 -8.39 15.68 10.96
N PHE A 127 -8.68 14.47 10.50
CA PHE A 127 -9.76 14.21 9.55
C PHE A 127 -11.11 13.96 10.24
N ASP A 128 -11.13 13.66 11.54
CA ASP A 128 -12.38 13.47 12.32
C ASP A 128 -13.21 14.77 12.48
N PRO A 129 -12.61 15.93 12.80
CA PRO A 129 -13.38 17.17 13.00
C PRO A 129 -14.08 17.66 11.74
N TYR A 130 -13.42 17.55 10.58
CA TYR A 130 -14.01 17.95 9.30
C TYR A 130 -15.15 17.01 8.88
N LEU A 131 -15.00 15.70 9.15
CA LEU A 131 -16.05 14.73 8.86
C LEU A 131 -17.27 14.96 9.77
N GLN A 132 -17.04 15.26 11.05
CA GLN A 132 -18.08 15.61 12.01
C GLN A 132 -18.86 16.87 11.60
N GLU A 133 -18.16 17.95 11.24
CA GLU A 133 -18.80 19.20 10.79
C GLU A 133 -19.60 19.03 9.48
N GLN A 134 -19.14 18.19 8.55
CA GLN A 134 -19.89 17.87 7.32
C GLN A 134 -21.08 16.94 7.57
N THR A 135 -21.00 16.01 8.53
CA THR A 135 -22.16 15.20 8.93
C THR A 135 -23.26 16.05 9.55
N GLU A 136 -22.91 17.05 10.36
CA GLU A 136 -23.87 17.99 10.95
C GLU A 136 -24.55 18.86 9.88
N GLN A 137 -23.85 19.30 8.84
CA GLN A 137 -24.47 20.06 7.75
C GLN A 137 -25.35 19.21 6.83
N THR A 138 -25.06 17.92 6.69
CA THR A 138 -25.79 17.03 5.78
C THR A 138 -27.00 16.37 6.45
N PHE A 139 -26.94 16.12 7.76
CA PHE A 139 -27.99 15.43 8.52
C PHE A 139 -28.61 16.26 9.65
N GLY A 140 -28.06 17.42 9.98
CA GLY A 140 -28.46 18.25 11.13
C GLY A 140 -29.39 19.39 10.78
N ASP A 141 -30.48 19.15 10.05
CA ASP A 141 -31.66 20.02 10.13
C ASP A 141 -32.76 19.36 10.97
N PRO A 142 -32.78 19.56 12.30
CA PRO A 142 -33.93 19.18 13.13
C PRO A 142 -35.10 20.17 13.01
N SER A 143 -35.02 21.23 12.17
CA SER A 143 -36.01 22.31 12.13
C SER A 143 -37.02 22.24 10.98
N SER A 144 -37.04 21.15 10.21
CA SER A 144 -38.08 20.90 9.20
C SER A 144 -39.00 19.71 9.55
N SER A 145 -39.36 19.57 10.84
CA SER A 145 -40.60 18.88 11.26
C SER A 145 -41.61 19.86 11.86
N ASP A 146 -41.88 20.96 11.15
CA ASP A 146 -43.08 21.77 11.40
C ASP A 146 -44.31 21.03 10.84
N GLY A 147 -44.88 20.16 11.67
CA GLY A 147 -46.21 19.59 11.51
C GLY A 147 -47.00 19.85 12.79
N GLN A 148 -47.76 20.95 12.79
CA GLN A 148 -48.61 21.38 13.90
C GLN A 148 -49.64 20.31 14.31
N ASP A 149 -49.66 20.04 15.61
CA ASP A 149 -50.82 19.90 16.52
C ASP A 149 -52.13 19.32 15.95
N GLU A 150 -52.63 18.22 16.55
CA GLU A 150 -53.92 18.21 17.27
C GLU A 150 -54.06 16.92 18.13
N THR A 151 -54.71 17.11 19.26
CA THR A 151 -54.90 16.23 20.42
C THR A 151 -55.74 14.97 20.16
N ALA A 152 -55.30 13.79 20.62
CA ALA A 152 -56.11 12.83 21.41
C ALA A 152 -55.35 11.53 21.70
N ALA A 153 -55.22 11.24 23.00
CA ALA A 153 -55.05 9.93 23.65
C ALA A 153 -54.69 8.70 22.79
N ASP A 154 -53.47 8.17 22.96
CA ASP A 154 -53.32 6.76 23.31
C ASP A 154 -52.01 6.53 24.09
N LYS A 155 -52.12 5.85 25.22
CA LYS A 155 -51.01 5.43 26.08
C LYS A 155 -50.77 3.96 25.78
N ASN A 156 -49.86 3.65 24.84
CA ASN A 156 -49.06 2.41 24.77
C ASN A 156 -48.44 2.27 23.37
N ILE A 157 -47.27 2.87 23.15
CA ILE A 157 -46.27 2.35 22.21
C ILE A 157 -44.92 2.62 22.87
N GLU A 158 -44.27 1.55 23.33
CA GLU A 158 -42.84 1.59 23.65
C GLU A 158 -42.08 1.70 22.32
N PRO A 159 -41.18 2.69 22.14
CA PRO A 159 -40.27 2.67 21.02
C PRO A 159 -39.15 1.69 21.34
N GLU A 160 -39.30 0.42 20.96
CA GLU A 160 -38.16 -0.46 20.75
C GLU A 160 -37.34 0.12 19.59
N VAL A 161 -36.34 0.93 19.94
CA VAL A 161 -35.24 1.26 19.07
C VAL A 161 -34.37 0.00 18.94
N ASP A 162 -34.69 -0.84 17.95
CA ASP A 162 -33.74 -1.84 17.46
C ASP A 162 -32.59 -1.11 16.75
N SER A 163 -31.71 -0.54 17.58
CA SER A 163 -30.42 -0.02 17.16
C SER A 163 -29.56 -1.23 16.84
N SER A 164 -29.64 -1.69 15.59
CA SER A 164 -28.76 -2.68 14.99
C SER A 164 -27.36 -2.07 14.79
N ASP A 165 -26.70 -1.74 15.90
CA ASP A 165 -25.28 -1.44 15.92
C ASP A 165 -24.54 -2.77 16.00
N GLY A 166 -23.94 -3.16 14.88
CA GLY A 166 -23.11 -4.35 14.75
C GLY A 166 -21.94 -4.29 15.72
N ASP A 167 -22.07 -5.07 16.79
CA ASP A 167 -21.07 -5.38 17.80
C ASP A 167 -19.74 -5.83 17.18
N TRP A 168 -18.81 -4.90 16.99
CA TRP A 168 -17.39 -5.20 16.79
C TRP A 168 -16.66 -5.15 18.14
N ALA A 169 -17.11 -5.98 19.09
CA ALA A 169 -16.38 -6.22 20.33
C ALA A 169 -14.99 -6.80 20.03
N GLU A 170 -14.00 -6.03 20.49
CA GLU A 170 -12.58 -6.30 20.52
C GLU A 170 -12.24 -7.70 21.03
N ARG A 171 -11.51 -8.46 20.19
CA ARG A 171 -10.79 -9.63 20.68
C ARG A 171 -9.50 -9.19 21.39
N ASN A 172 -9.55 -9.36 22.71
CA ASN A 172 -8.48 -9.89 23.56
C ASN A 172 -7.31 -8.96 23.95
N SER A 173 -7.52 -8.21 25.04
CA SER A 173 -6.45 -7.64 25.87
C SER A 173 -6.42 -8.36 27.25
N GLY A 174 -5.89 -9.58 27.28
CA GLY A 174 -5.64 -10.30 28.53
C GLY A 174 -4.21 -10.04 29.05
N SER A 175 -4.00 -8.98 29.84
CA SER A 175 -2.82 -8.91 30.72
C SER A 175 -3.11 -8.23 32.06
N ALA A 176 -2.80 -9.02 33.10
CA ALA A 176 -2.41 -8.66 34.46
C ALA A 176 -3.49 -8.17 35.46
N ARG A 177 -3.71 -9.02 36.47
CA ARG A 177 -3.71 -8.56 37.87
C ARG A 177 -3.28 -9.69 38.83
N GLY A 178 -2.06 -9.56 39.34
CA GLY A 178 -1.57 -10.37 40.45
C GLY A 178 -2.23 -9.94 41.77
N SER A 179 -2.53 -10.92 42.62
CA SER A 179 -2.89 -10.68 44.02
C SER A 179 -2.12 -11.66 44.91
N LYS A 180 -1.15 -11.09 45.63
CA LYS A 180 -0.27 -11.72 46.63
C LYS A 180 -1.13 -12.12 47.85
N LYS A 181 -1.12 -13.40 48.25
CA LYS A 181 -1.66 -13.84 49.55
C LYS A 181 -0.54 -14.46 50.38
N ASN A 182 -0.14 -13.72 51.41
CA ASN A 182 0.59 -14.23 52.57
C ASN A 182 -0.32 -15.20 53.34
N LYS A 183 0.19 -16.39 53.66
CA LYS A 183 -0.18 -17.15 54.86
C LYS A 183 1.06 -17.87 55.36
N GLY A 184 1.65 -17.35 56.44
CA GLY A 184 2.54 -18.12 57.29
C GLY A 184 1.74 -18.98 58.24
N VAL A 185 2.29 -20.15 58.60
CA VAL A 185 2.06 -20.90 59.85
C VAL A 185 3.39 -21.60 60.19
N PRO A 186 3.78 -21.72 61.48
CA PRO A 186 5.15 -21.93 61.92
C PRO A 186 5.53 -23.39 62.24
N GLN A 187 6.85 -23.58 62.41
CA GLN A 187 7.62 -24.54 63.22
C GLN A 187 7.05 -25.93 63.55
N THR A 188 7.88 -26.96 63.29
CA THR A 188 8.80 -27.56 64.30
C THR A 188 10.02 -28.14 63.60
#